data_AF-A0A1A9RT84-F1
#
_entry.id   AF-A0A1A9RT84-F1
#
_cell.length_a   1.000
_cell.length_b   1.000
_cell.length_c   1.000
_cell.angle_alpha   90.00
_cell.angle_beta   90.00
_cell.angle_gamma   90.00
#
_symmetry.space_group_name_H-M   'P 1'
#
loop_
_entity.id
_entity.type
_entity.pdbx_description
1 polymer ?
#
loop_
_entity_poly.entity_id
_entity_poly.type
_entity_poly.pdbx_seq_one_letter_code
_entity_poly.pdbx_strand_id
1 'polypeptide(L)'
;MCGGGGGGGGNAVQDEQMRQMRADEARRAAEELRRQEAVAHINRLYGMGGGAVAEHNLAERNAAYGQVRQNNLNLMMDDIGRNRDDAQRAVRFGLARSGLAGGSVDIDANRQITDANQRSIIQANQLADSQVAKMRSEDENTRADLISRINAGMDADSAAAAAAQRMAINRQQALSEPSSKLLNNLFAGIGNAWNQYQFANGAANPYGNMQKSVGGLGSYGGRIS
;
A
#
# COMPACT_ATOMS: atom_id res chain seq x y z
N MET A 1 47.22 -3.38 83.66
CA MET A 1 45.84 -3.88 83.51
C MET A 1 45.28 -3.39 82.19
N CYS A 2 44.54 -4.26 81.50
CA CYS A 2 44.18 -4.26 80.09
C CYS A 2 43.63 -2.95 79.50
N GLY A 3 44.20 -2.55 78.36
CA GLY A 3 43.59 -2.82 77.05
C GLY A 3 42.29 -2.08 76.74
N GLY A 4 42.42 -0.86 76.23
CA GLY A 4 41.36 -0.18 75.47
C GLY A 4 41.51 -0.43 73.97
N GLY A 5 40.38 -0.42 73.26
CA GLY A 5 40.32 -0.15 71.83
C GLY A 5 39.61 -1.23 71.00
N GLY A 6 38.50 -0.85 70.38
CA GLY A 6 37.96 -1.57 69.22
C GLY A 6 36.43 -1.54 69.11
N GLY A 7 35.87 -0.52 68.44
CA GLY A 7 34.45 -0.51 68.10
C GLY A 7 34.00 0.78 67.41
N GLY A 8 34.28 0.95 66.12
CA GLY A 8 33.90 2.17 65.39
C GLY A 8 33.99 2.13 63.87
N GLY A 9 33.88 0.95 63.23
CA GLY A 9 34.04 0.82 61.77
C GLY A 9 32.78 0.45 60.96
N GLY A 10 31.70 0.00 61.61
CA GLY A 10 30.55 -0.59 60.90
C GLY A 10 29.55 0.40 60.30
N ASN A 11 29.30 1.53 60.98
CA ASN A 11 28.22 2.47 60.60
C ASN A 11 28.58 3.38 59.41
N ALA A 12 29.85 3.79 59.27
CA ALA A 12 30.25 4.70 58.18
C ALA A 12 30.13 4.05 56.79
N VAL A 13 30.47 2.76 56.68
CA VAL A 13 30.39 1.99 55.42
C VAL A 13 28.93 1.74 55.03
N GLN A 14 28.05 1.50 56.01
CA GLN A 14 26.61 1.30 55.78
C GLN A 14 25.90 2.61 55.39
N ASP A 15 26.29 3.74 55.97
CA ASP A 15 25.79 5.06 55.58
C ASP A 15 26.25 5.47 54.17
N GLU A 16 27.50 5.17 53.78
CA GLU A 16 27.99 5.39 52.41
C GLU A 16 27.28 4.49 51.39
N GLN A 17 27.05 3.22 51.70
CA GLN A 17 26.28 2.31 50.85
C GLN A 17 24.84 2.79 50.66
N MET A 18 24.16 3.28 51.70
CA MET A 18 22.82 3.88 51.56
C MET A 18 22.81 5.14 50.71
N ARG A 19 23.84 6.00 50.79
CA ARG A 19 23.96 7.19 49.93
C ARG A 19 24.20 6.81 48.47
N GLN A 20 25.00 5.79 48.20
CA GLN A 20 25.24 5.27 46.86
C GLN A 20 23.96 4.64 46.26
N MET A 21 23.25 3.81 47.03
CA MET A 21 21.97 3.23 46.57
C MET A 21 20.93 4.30 46.24
N ARG A 22 20.76 5.33 47.08
CA ARG A 22 19.83 6.45 46.78
C ARG A 22 20.24 7.25 45.55
N ALA A 23 21.55 7.45 45.34
CA ALA A 23 22.06 8.14 44.16
C ALA A 23 21.82 7.31 42.88
N ASP A 24 21.95 5.99 42.95
CA ASP A 24 21.70 5.09 41.82
C ASP A 24 20.20 4.93 41.54
N GLU A 25 19.35 4.86 42.57
CA GLU A 25 17.89 4.92 42.43
C GLU A 25 17.43 6.24 41.80
N ALA A 26 17.97 7.38 42.25
CA ALA A 26 17.66 8.68 41.66
C ALA A 26 18.07 8.77 40.18
N ARG A 27 19.21 8.17 39.81
CA ARG A 27 19.65 8.09 38.41
C ARG A 27 18.72 7.22 37.57
N ARG A 28 18.31 6.05 38.08
CA ARG A 28 17.35 5.16 37.40
C ARG A 28 15.99 5.84 37.22
N ALA A 29 15.46 6.49 38.25
CA ALA A 29 14.19 7.21 38.19
C ALA A 29 14.24 8.37 37.18
N ALA A 30 15.33 9.13 37.15
CA ALA A 30 15.51 10.21 36.17
C ALA A 30 15.59 9.69 34.73
N GLU A 31 16.23 8.52 34.51
CA GLU A 31 16.32 7.88 33.20
C GLU A 31 14.96 7.34 32.75
N GLU A 32 14.18 6.75 33.65
CA GLU A 32 12.81 6.28 33.38
C GLU A 32 11.88 7.43 32.99
N LEU A 33 11.95 8.56 33.70
CA LEU A 33 11.19 9.78 33.35
C LEU A 33 11.53 10.27 31.94
N ARG A 34 12.82 10.34 31.59
CA ARG A 34 13.26 10.73 30.23
C ARG A 34 12.74 9.77 29.15
N ARG A 35 12.76 8.46 29.41
CA ARG A 35 12.21 7.45 28.48
C ARG A 35 10.70 7.65 28.28
N GLN A 36 9.96 7.86 29.37
CA GLN A 36 8.52 8.10 29.30
C GLN A 36 8.19 9.38 28.51
N GLU A 37 8.93 10.47 28.75
CA GLU A 37 8.77 11.72 28.00
C GLU A 37 9.09 11.55 26.51
N ALA A 38 10.15 10.80 26.18
CA ALA A 38 10.51 10.48 24.81
C ALA A 38 9.43 9.67 24.09
N VAL A 39 8.87 8.65 24.74
CA VAL A 39 7.75 7.87 24.21
C VAL A 39 6.51 8.76 24.04
N ALA A 40 6.20 9.63 24.99
CA ALA A 40 5.10 10.57 24.89
C ALA A 40 5.31 11.60 23.75
N HIS A 41 6.55 11.98 23.48
CA HIS A 41 6.89 12.84 22.35
C HIS A 41 6.63 12.13 21.01
N ILE A 42 7.10 10.89 20.85
CA ILE A 42 6.79 10.08 19.66
C ILE A 42 5.29 9.88 19.49
N ASN A 43 4.57 9.56 20.57
CA ASN A 43 3.12 9.45 20.52
C ASN A 43 2.48 10.72 19.96
N ARG A 44 2.87 11.91 20.45
CA ARG A 44 2.36 13.19 19.95
C ARG A 44 2.68 13.42 18.46
N LEU A 45 3.85 13.02 17.96
CA LEU A 45 4.19 13.10 16.53
C LEU A 45 3.26 12.22 15.68
N TYR A 46 2.89 11.05 16.18
CA TYR A 46 1.91 10.16 15.55
C TYR A 46 0.46 10.53 15.89
N GLY A 47 0.22 11.71 16.45
CA GLY A 47 -1.12 12.18 16.81
C GLY A 47 -1.81 11.37 17.91
N MET A 48 -1.03 10.65 18.71
CA MET A 48 -1.46 9.87 19.86
C MET A 48 -1.22 10.66 21.15
N GLY A 49 -2.16 10.58 22.08
CA GLY A 49 -2.13 11.36 23.33
C GLY A 49 -3.07 12.55 23.29
N GLY A 50 -3.14 13.30 24.39
CA GLY A 50 -4.01 14.46 24.53
C GLY A 50 -3.34 15.78 24.14
N GLY A 51 -4.15 16.76 23.76
CA GLY A 51 -3.73 18.15 23.56
C GLY A 51 -3.61 18.58 22.10
N ALA A 52 -3.59 19.89 21.88
CA ALA A 52 -3.71 20.52 20.57
C ALA A 52 -2.64 20.07 19.55
N VAL A 53 -1.41 19.81 20.00
CA VAL A 53 -0.31 19.36 19.10
C VAL A 53 -0.57 17.95 18.57
N ALA A 54 -1.03 17.03 19.42
CA ALA A 54 -1.36 15.67 18.98
C ALA A 54 -2.55 15.69 18.01
N GLU A 55 -3.58 16.48 18.30
CA GLU A 55 -4.75 16.65 17.43
C GLU A 55 -4.35 17.22 16.06
N HIS A 56 -3.49 18.24 16.03
CA HIS A 56 -2.95 18.81 14.81
C HIS A 56 -2.19 17.78 13.98
N ASN A 57 -1.24 17.07 14.59
CA ASN A 57 -0.45 16.04 13.91
C ASN A 57 -1.32 14.89 13.39
N LEU A 58 -2.37 14.50 14.14
CA LEU A 58 -3.35 13.52 13.70
C LEU A 58 -4.11 14.02 12.46
N ALA A 59 -4.54 15.28 12.47
CA ALA A 59 -5.25 15.90 11.35
C ALA A 59 -4.37 15.98 10.09
N GLU A 60 -3.12 16.42 10.21
CA GLU A 60 -2.16 16.45 9.10
C GLU A 60 -1.91 15.07 8.52
N ARG A 61 -1.74 14.06 9.38
CA ARG A 61 -1.53 12.67 8.93
C ARG A 61 -2.78 12.11 8.23
N ASN A 62 -3.97 12.39 8.77
CA ASN A 62 -5.23 12.00 8.13
C ASN A 62 -5.42 12.69 6.77
N ALA A 63 -5.03 13.97 6.66
CA ALA A 63 -5.03 14.69 5.39
C ALA A 63 -4.05 14.07 4.40
N ALA A 64 -2.84 13.69 4.84
CA ALA A 64 -1.86 13.01 4.00
C ALA A 64 -2.37 11.65 3.51
N TYR A 65 -3.04 10.86 4.36
CA TYR A 65 -3.71 9.63 3.94
C TYR A 65 -4.78 9.89 2.87
N GLY A 66 -5.59 10.94 3.06
CA GLY A 66 -6.59 11.37 2.07
C GLY A 66 -5.95 11.75 0.73
N GLN A 67 -4.83 12.46 0.75
CA GLN A 67 -4.08 12.82 -0.46
C GLN A 67 -3.54 11.59 -1.19
N VAL A 68 -2.94 10.63 -0.47
CA VAL A 68 -2.45 9.38 -1.05
C VAL A 68 -3.59 8.61 -1.69
N ARG A 69 -4.74 8.50 -1.01
CA ARG A 69 -5.94 7.88 -1.57
C ARG A 69 -6.37 8.54 -2.86
N GLN A 70 -6.53 9.87 -2.82
CA GLN A 70 -7.08 10.63 -3.93
C GLN A 70 -6.15 10.62 -5.15
N ASN A 71 -4.83 10.76 -4.94
CA ASN A 71 -3.86 10.73 -6.01
C ASN A 71 -3.84 9.37 -6.71
N ASN A 72 -3.81 8.28 -5.94
CA ASN A 72 -3.88 6.93 -6.50
C ASN A 72 -5.19 6.69 -7.23
N LEU A 73 -6.32 7.13 -6.66
CA LEU A 73 -7.63 7.00 -7.28
C LEU A 73 -7.71 7.77 -8.60
N ASN A 74 -7.27 9.01 -8.64
CA ASN A 74 -7.26 9.84 -9.84
C ASN A 74 -6.48 9.16 -10.98
N LEU A 75 -5.26 8.70 -10.69
CA LEU A 75 -4.42 8.00 -11.68
C LEU A 75 -5.12 6.77 -12.24
N MET A 76 -5.71 5.94 -11.37
CA MET A 76 -6.46 4.75 -11.80
C MET A 76 -7.71 5.11 -12.61
N MET A 77 -8.43 6.17 -12.23
CA MET A 77 -9.64 6.61 -12.94
C MET A 77 -9.30 7.15 -14.33
N ASP A 78 -8.21 7.88 -14.48
CA ASP A 78 -7.72 8.37 -15.77
C ASP A 78 -7.35 7.21 -16.71
N ASP A 79 -6.71 6.18 -16.18
CA ASP A 79 -6.38 4.96 -16.94
C ASP A 79 -7.65 4.19 -17.32
N ILE A 80 -8.56 3.97 -16.37
CA ILE A 80 -9.85 3.32 -16.61
C ILE A 80 -10.65 4.05 -17.71
N GLY A 81 -10.69 5.39 -17.66
CA GLY A 81 -11.35 6.21 -18.67
C GLY A 81 -10.74 6.03 -20.05
N ARG A 82 -9.42 6.13 -20.18
CA ARG A 82 -8.70 5.91 -21.45
C ARG A 82 -8.98 4.53 -22.03
N ASN A 83 -8.94 3.49 -21.19
CA ASN A 83 -9.18 2.12 -21.63
C ASN A 83 -10.59 1.89 -22.13
N ARG A 84 -11.56 2.49 -21.45
CA ARG A 84 -12.95 2.46 -21.87
C ARG A 84 -13.08 3.09 -23.25
N ASP A 85 -12.53 4.27 -23.47
CA ASP A 85 -12.62 4.97 -24.75
C ASP A 85 -11.98 4.16 -25.89
N ASP A 86 -10.81 3.57 -25.64
CA ASP A 86 -10.13 2.69 -26.59
C ASP A 86 -10.93 1.43 -26.89
N ALA A 87 -11.51 0.78 -25.87
CA ALA A 87 -12.36 -0.39 -26.02
C ALA A 87 -13.64 -0.07 -26.81
N GLN A 88 -14.31 1.05 -26.50
CA GLN A 88 -15.50 1.50 -27.24
C GLN A 88 -15.15 1.79 -28.71
N ARG A 89 -14.01 2.44 -28.97
CA ARG A 89 -13.54 2.70 -30.33
C ARG A 89 -13.24 1.41 -31.10
N ALA A 90 -12.55 0.45 -30.47
CA ALA A 90 -12.23 -0.84 -31.07
C ALA A 90 -13.49 -1.65 -31.40
N VAL A 91 -14.44 -1.72 -30.46
CA VAL A 91 -15.75 -2.38 -30.68
C VAL A 91 -16.51 -1.70 -31.80
N ARG A 92 -16.60 -0.37 -31.81
CA ARG A 92 -17.29 0.37 -32.87
C ARG A 92 -16.71 0.08 -34.26
N PHE A 93 -15.38 0.07 -34.39
CA PHE A 93 -14.75 -0.26 -35.67
C PHE A 93 -14.94 -1.73 -36.06
N GLY A 94 -14.88 -2.66 -35.10
CA GLY A 94 -15.14 -4.08 -35.34
C GLY A 94 -16.57 -4.33 -35.84
N LEU A 95 -17.57 -3.74 -35.17
CA LEU A 95 -18.97 -3.85 -35.52
C LEU A 95 -19.31 -3.16 -36.85
N ALA A 96 -18.70 -2.02 -37.14
CA ALA A 96 -18.86 -1.35 -38.42
C ALA A 96 -18.31 -2.20 -39.57
N ARG A 97 -17.15 -2.84 -39.38
CA ARG A 97 -16.55 -3.74 -40.38
C ARG A 97 -17.37 -5.02 -40.61
N SER A 98 -18.07 -5.51 -39.60
CA SER A 98 -18.93 -6.69 -39.71
C SER A 98 -20.38 -6.37 -40.10
N GLY A 99 -20.74 -5.09 -40.27
CA GLY A 99 -22.11 -4.66 -40.57
C GLY A 99 -23.10 -4.84 -39.40
N LEU A 100 -22.61 -5.05 -38.19
CA LEU A 100 -23.41 -5.27 -36.97
C LEU A 100 -23.62 -4.00 -36.14
N ALA A 101 -23.04 -2.87 -36.57
CA ALA A 101 -23.22 -1.57 -35.92
C ALA A 101 -24.70 -1.14 -35.89
N GLY A 102 -25.17 -0.65 -34.75
CA GLY A 102 -26.57 -0.27 -34.53
C GLY A 102 -27.54 -1.44 -34.28
N GLY A 103 -27.07 -2.69 -34.32
CA GLY A 103 -27.86 -3.88 -33.97
C GLY A 103 -27.84 -4.21 -32.48
N SER A 104 -28.52 -5.30 -32.09
CA SER A 104 -28.50 -5.83 -30.72
C SER A 104 -27.08 -6.14 -30.23
N VAL A 105 -26.22 -6.63 -31.14
CA VAL A 105 -24.82 -6.95 -30.89
C VAL A 105 -24.02 -5.72 -30.43
N ASP A 106 -24.31 -4.54 -30.99
CA ASP A 106 -23.70 -3.26 -30.59
C ASP A 106 -24.13 -2.83 -29.18
N ILE A 107 -25.42 -2.94 -28.89
CA ILE A 107 -25.99 -2.62 -27.58
C ILE A 107 -25.38 -3.52 -26.50
N ASP A 108 -25.28 -4.82 -26.78
CA ASP A 108 -24.73 -5.79 -25.83
C ASP A 108 -23.23 -5.56 -25.58
N ALA A 109 -22.45 -5.23 -26.62
CA ALA A 109 -21.04 -4.92 -26.48
C ALA A 109 -20.82 -3.67 -25.61
N ASN A 110 -21.58 -2.61 -25.84
CA ASN A 110 -21.49 -1.38 -25.04
C ASN A 110 -21.94 -1.60 -23.59
N ARG A 111 -22.95 -2.46 -23.36
CA ARG A 111 -23.36 -2.86 -22.00
C ARG A 111 -22.20 -3.56 -21.28
N GLN A 112 -21.55 -4.53 -21.93
CA GLN A 112 -20.42 -5.25 -21.34
C GLN A 112 -19.24 -4.34 -21.00
N ILE A 113 -18.90 -3.38 -21.87
CA ILE A 113 -17.85 -2.39 -21.60
C ILE A 113 -18.24 -1.54 -20.38
N THR A 114 -19.50 -1.11 -20.29
CA THR A 114 -19.99 -0.32 -19.16
C THR A 114 -19.90 -1.10 -17.86
N ASP A 115 -20.31 -2.37 -17.84
CA ASP A 115 -20.22 -3.23 -16.67
C ASP A 115 -18.76 -3.48 -16.26
N ALA A 116 -17.86 -3.70 -17.22
CA ALA A 116 -16.43 -3.86 -16.96
C ALA A 116 -15.81 -2.58 -16.39
N ASN A 117 -16.22 -1.42 -16.90
CA ASN A 117 -15.79 -0.12 -16.40
C ASN A 117 -16.25 0.11 -14.94
N GLN A 118 -17.50 -0.19 -14.62
CA GLN A 118 -18.03 -0.10 -13.26
C GLN A 118 -17.27 -1.02 -12.28
N ARG A 119 -17.00 -2.27 -12.68
CA ARG A 119 -16.18 -3.19 -11.87
C ARG A 119 -14.77 -2.64 -11.64
N SER A 120 -14.17 -2.04 -12.67
CA SER A 120 -12.83 -1.44 -12.57
C SER A 120 -12.80 -0.25 -11.61
N ILE A 121 -13.84 0.59 -11.62
CA ILE A 121 -14.00 1.70 -10.68
C ILE A 121 -14.07 1.19 -9.23
N ILE A 122 -14.83 0.12 -8.98
CA ILE A 122 -14.94 -0.48 -7.64
C ILE A 122 -13.58 -1.01 -7.18
N GLN A 123 -12.88 -1.74 -8.05
CA GLN A 123 -11.54 -2.27 -7.75
C GLN A 123 -10.51 -1.17 -7.49
N ALA A 124 -10.57 -0.06 -8.24
CA ALA A 124 -9.71 1.09 -8.02
C ALA A 124 -9.96 1.75 -6.65
N ASN A 125 -11.22 1.85 -6.20
CA ASN A 125 -11.54 2.33 -4.85
C ASN A 125 -10.97 1.39 -3.77
N GLN A 126 -11.20 0.09 -3.91
CA GLN A 126 -10.68 -0.91 -2.98
C GLN A 126 -9.14 -0.89 -2.90
N LEU A 127 -8.47 -0.67 -4.02
CA LEU A 127 -7.01 -0.51 -4.04
C LEU A 127 -6.58 0.78 -3.36
N ALA A 128 -7.21 1.91 -3.66
CA ALA A 128 -6.87 3.18 -3.03
C ALA A 128 -7.00 3.08 -1.50
N ASP A 129 -8.06 2.41 -1.03
CA ASP A 129 -8.28 2.14 0.40
C ASP A 129 -7.21 1.19 0.98
N SER A 130 -6.83 0.14 0.26
CA SER A 130 -5.81 -0.81 0.72
C SER A 130 -4.41 -0.18 0.78
N GLN A 131 -4.08 0.75 -0.12
CA GLN A 131 -2.83 1.51 -0.07
C GLN A 131 -2.77 2.43 1.14
N VAL A 132 -3.88 3.09 1.49
CA VAL A 132 -3.96 3.87 2.73
C VAL A 132 -3.82 2.97 3.96
N ALA A 133 -4.47 1.80 3.96
CA ALA A 133 -4.37 0.85 5.06
C ALA A 133 -2.93 0.35 5.25
N LYS A 134 -2.21 0.06 4.15
CA LYS A 134 -0.79 -0.30 4.15
C LYS A 134 0.06 0.83 4.74
N MET A 135 -0.11 2.06 4.27
CA MET A 135 0.64 3.23 4.78
C MET A 135 0.39 3.45 6.28
N ARG A 136 -0.87 3.32 6.75
CA ARG A 136 -1.20 3.38 8.18
C ARG A 136 -0.48 2.31 8.99
N SER A 137 -0.44 1.08 8.46
CA SER A 137 0.28 -0.03 9.09
C SER A 137 1.79 0.22 9.17
N GLU A 138 2.39 0.73 8.10
CA GLU A 138 3.82 1.09 8.06
C GLU A 138 4.18 2.21 9.06
N ASP A 139 3.31 3.22 9.18
CA ASP A 139 3.47 4.28 10.17
C ASP A 139 3.39 3.71 11.60
N GLU A 140 2.43 2.83 11.89
CA GLU A 140 2.29 2.20 13.21
C GLU A 140 3.47 1.28 13.54
N ASN A 141 3.96 0.50 12.57
CA ASN A 141 5.16 -0.30 12.73
C ASN A 141 6.40 0.56 13.01
N THR A 142 6.52 1.70 12.32
CA THR A 142 7.59 2.66 12.55
C THR A 142 7.51 3.24 13.96
N ARG A 143 6.31 3.60 14.42
CA ARG A 143 6.08 4.09 15.78
C ARG A 143 6.53 3.05 16.82
N ALA A 144 6.11 1.80 16.64
CA ALA A 144 6.48 0.71 17.54
C ALA A 144 8.00 0.45 17.57
N ASP A 145 8.66 0.46 16.41
CA ASP A 145 10.13 0.33 16.30
C ASP A 145 10.86 1.48 17.03
N LEU A 146 10.42 2.72 16.84
CA LEU A 146 11.00 3.88 17.53
C LEU A 146 10.84 3.81 19.04
N ILE A 147 9.67 3.40 19.53
CA ILE A 147 9.44 3.20 20.97
C ILE A 147 10.37 2.10 21.52
N SER A 148 10.56 1.00 20.78
CA SER A 148 11.51 -0.05 21.16
C SER A 148 12.94 0.49 21.26
N ARG A 149 13.36 1.32 20.30
CA ARG A 149 14.69 1.96 20.31
C ARG A 149 14.87 2.96 21.44
N ILE A 150 13.83 3.73 21.78
CA ILE A 150 13.84 4.65 22.93
C ILE A 150 14.04 3.86 24.23
N ASN A 151 13.33 2.74 24.38
CA ASN A 151 13.53 1.85 25.53
C ASN A 151 14.95 1.27 25.57
N ALA A 152 15.57 1.05 24.41
CA ALA A 152 16.97 0.64 24.29
C ALA A 152 17.99 1.78 24.45
N GLY A 153 17.56 3.03 24.66
CA GLY A 153 18.42 4.18 24.97
C GLY A 153 18.54 5.24 23.87
N MET A 154 17.72 5.20 22.82
CA MET A 154 17.61 6.30 21.85
C MET A 154 17.00 7.54 22.50
N ASP A 155 17.54 8.72 22.21
CA ASP A 155 17.01 10.00 22.69
C ASP A 155 15.78 10.46 21.89
N ALA A 156 14.97 11.33 22.50
CA ALA A 156 13.70 11.79 21.94
C ALA A 156 13.85 12.58 20.63
N ASP A 157 14.94 13.34 20.48
CA ASP A 157 15.16 14.22 19.33
C ASP A 157 15.61 13.40 18.11
N SER A 158 16.54 12.46 18.31
CA SER A 158 16.93 11.48 17.29
C SER A 158 15.74 10.64 16.83
N ALA A 159 14.90 10.19 17.79
CA ALA A 159 13.71 9.43 17.46
C ALA A 159 12.68 10.27 16.67
N ALA A 160 12.52 11.55 17.00
CA ALA A 160 11.62 12.45 16.27
C ALA A 160 12.09 12.72 14.83
N ALA A 161 13.40 12.95 14.64
CA ALA A 161 14.00 13.11 13.32
C ALA A 161 13.83 11.83 12.48
N ALA A 162 14.07 10.65 13.07
CA ALA A 162 13.85 9.37 12.41
C ALA A 162 12.37 9.14 12.06
N ALA A 163 11.44 9.53 12.94
CA ALA A 163 10.00 9.46 12.69
C ALA A 163 9.60 10.30 11.48
N ALA A 164 10.01 11.57 11.44
CA ALA A 164 9.68 12.48 10.34
C ALA A 164 10.22 11.97 9.00
N GLN A 165 11.46 11.47 8.97
CA GLN A 165 12.06 10.87 7.78
C GLN A 165 11.29 9.63 7.32
N ARG A 166 10.94 8.71 8.23
CA ARG A 166 10.20 7.49 7.91
C ARG A 166 8.80 7.79 7.39
N MET A 167 8.06 8.69 8.04
CA MET A 167 6.74 9.11 7.56
C MET A 167 6.81 9.71 6.15
N ALA A 168 7.84 10.51 5.86
CA ALA A 168 8.05 11.07 4.52
C ALA A 168 8.35 9.96 3.49
N ILE A 169 9.17 8.98 3.85
CA ILE A 169 9.48 7.82 2.99
C ILE A 169 8.22 6.98 2.75
N ASN A 170 7.46 6.62 3.80
CA ASN A 170 6.23 5.83 3.69
C ASN A 170 5.23 6.54 2.77
N ARG A 171 5.08 7.86 2.92
CA ARG A 171 4.23 8.67 2.03
C ARG A 171 4.73 8.64 0.59
N GLN A 172 6.03 8.86 0.37
CA GLN A 172 6.60 8.85 -0.97
C GLN A 172 6.44 7.48 -1.63
N GLN A 173 6.63 6.40 -0.89
CA GLN A 173 6.42 5.03 -1.36
C GLN A 173 4.96 4.81 -1.75
N ALA A 174 4.00 5.20 -0.90
CA ALA A 174 2.57 5.07 -1.18
C ALA A 174 2.08 5.93 -2.36
N LEU A 175 2.77 7.03 -2.67
CA LEU A 175 2.53 7.84 -3.88
C LEU A 175 3.21 7.26 -5.13
N SER A 176 4.31 6.52 -4.96
CA SER A 176 5.09 5.93 -6.05
C SER A 176 4.69 4.51 -6.44
N GLU A 177 3.74 3.89 -5.73
CA GLU A 177 3.18 2.57 -6.05
C GLU A 177 1.83 2.63 -6.84
N PRO A 178 1.69 3.31 -8.01
CA PRO A 178 0.68 2.89 -8.96
C PRO A 178 1.19 1.59 -9.60
N SER A 179 0.93 0.49 -8.89
CA SER A 179 1.37 -0.87 -9.19
C SER A 179 1.11 -1.27 -10.65
N SER A 180 2.15 -1.16 -11.49
CA SER A 180 2.14 -1.58 -12.91
C SER A 180 1.70 -3.05 -13.11
N LYS A 181 1.93 -3.91 -12.10
CA LYS A 181 1.42 -5.29 -12.06
C LYS A 181 -0.09 -5.38 -11.86
N LEU A 182 -0.68 -4.47 -11.10
CA LEU A 182 -2.11 -4.49 -10.80
C LEU A 182 -2.92 -3.79 -11.90
N LEU A 183 -2.39 -2.69 -12.45
CA LEU A 183 -2.86 -2.17 -13.73
C LEU A 183 -2.91 -3.31 -14.75
N ASN A 184 -1.82 -4.07 -14.94
CA ASN A 184 -1.80 -5.24 -15.83
C ASN A 184 -2.91 -6.27 -15.55
N ASN A 185 -3.27 -6.53 -14.29
CA ASN A 185 -4.35 -7.46 -13.94
C ASN A 185 -5.75 -6.87 -14.22
N LEU A 186 -5.94 -5.57 -13.97
CA LEU A 186 -7.15 -4.82 -14.35
C LEU A 186 -7.35 -4.84 -15.89
N PHE A 187 -6.26 -4.56 -16.60
CA PHE A 187 -6.17 -4.60 -18.06
C PHE A 187 -6.39 -6.01 -18.61
N ALA A 188 -5.84 -7.05 -17.98
CA ALA A 188 -6.08 -8.44 -18.36
C ALA A 188 -7.56 -8.83 -18.17
N GLY A 189 -8.24 -8.32 -17.14
CA GLY A 189 -9.67 -8.51 -16.94
C GLY A 189 -10.52 -7.93 -18.08
N ILE A 190 -10.20 -6.70 -18.51
CA ILE A 190 -10.84 -6.04 -19.66
C ILE A 190 -10.48 -6.76 -20.97
N GLY A 191 -9.20 -7.09 -21.17
CA GLY A 191 -8.69 -7.80 -22.33
C GLY A 191 -9.25 -9.22 -22.48
N ASN A 192 -9.52 -9.93 -21.39
CA ASN A 192 -10.17 -11.24 -21.40
C ASN A 192 -11.65 -11.15 -21.77
N ALA A 193 -12.38 -10.12 -21.31
CA ALA A 193 -13.75 -9.88 -21.74
C ALA A 193 -13.81 -9.59 -23.25
N TRP A 194 -12.86 -8.81 -23.76
CA TRP A 194 -12.76 -8.51 -25.19
C TRP A 194 -12.32 -9.72 -26.03
N ASN A 195 -11.38 -10.54 -25.53
CA ASN A 195 -11.02 -11.80 -26.16
C ASN A 195 -12.19 -12.78 -26.16
N GLN A 196 -12.95 -12.93 -25.06
CA GLN A 196 -14.17 -13.73 -25.05
C GLN A 196 -15.18 -13.24 -26.09
N TYR A 197 -15.32 -11.92 -26.29
CA TYR A 197 -16.18 -11.36 -27.33
C TYR A 197 -15.65 -11.68 -28.75
N GLN A 198 -14.34 -11.59 -28.98
CA GLN A 198 -13.72 -11.99 -30.25
C GLN A 198 -13.77 -13.51 -30.50
N PHE A 199 -13.67 -14.35 -29.46
CA PHE A 199 -13.78 -15.80 -29.59
C PHE A 199 -15.24 -16.22 -29.79
N ALA A 200 -16.19 -15.61 -29.07
CA ALA A 200 -17.62 -15.88 -29.24
C ALA A 200 -18.14 -15.40 -30.60
N ASN A 201 -17.71 -14.22 -31.07
CA ASN A 201 -18.11 -13.69 -32.38
C ASN A 201 -17.21 -14.12 -33.55
N GLY A 202 -15.97 -14.50 -33.30
CA GLY A 202 -15.09 -15.16 -34.27
C GLY A 202 -15.54 -16.60 -34.56
N ALA A 203 -16.12 -17.28 -33.56
CA ALA A 203 -16.86 -18.53 -33.76
C ALA A 203 -18.20 -18.31 -34.48
N ALA A 204 -18.82 -17.13 -34.33
CA ALA A 204 -20.02 -16.72 -35.07
C ALA A 204 -19.73 -16.14 -36.46
N ASN A 205 -18.47 -16.10 -36.89
CA ASN A 205 -18.06 -15.66 -38.22
C ASN A 205 -17.83 -16.91 -39.10
N PRO A 206 -18.84 -17.44 -39.82
CA PRO A 206 -18.71 -18.66 -40.61
C PRO A 206 -17.65 -18.56 -41.73
N TYR A 207 -17.15 -17.35 -42.04
CA TYR A 207 -16.09 -17.12 -43.02
C TYR A 207 -14.67 -17.00 -42.44
N GLY A 208 -14.50 -16.78 -41.13
CA GLY A 208 -13.17 -16.68 -40.50
C GLY A 208 -12.49 -18.03 -40.29
N ASN A 209 -13.27 -19.09 -40.11
CA ASN A 209 -12.78 -20.47 -39.96
C ASN A 209 -12.65 -21.23 -41.31
N MET A 210 -13.01 -20.62 -42.45
CA MET A 210 -12.79 -21.23 -43.77
C MET A 210 -11.37 -21.02 -44.33
N GLN A 211 -10.57 -20.11 -43.75
CA GLN A 211 -9.18 -19.91 -44.18
C GLN A 211 -8.16 -20.83 -43.46
N LYS A 212 -8.63 -21.86 -42.75
CA LYS A 212 -7.77 -22.93 -42.23
C LYS A 212 -8.25 -24.32 -42.69
N SER A 213 -8.72 -24.41 -43.94
CA SER A 213 -9.04 -25.68 -44.59
C SER A 213 -8.95 -25.60 -46.13
N VAL A 214 -7.91 -24.97 -46.68
CA VAL A 214 -7.59 -25.08 -48.11
C VAL A 214 -6.08 -25.18 -48.28
N GLY A 215 -5.59 -26.41 -48.17
CA GLY A 215 -4.17 -26.71 -48.30
C GLY A 215 -3.84 -28.14 -47.92
N GLY A 216 -4.52 -29.12 -48.52
CA GLY A 216 -4.10 -30.51 -48.36
C GLY A 216 -5.16 -31.55 -48.63
N LEU A 217 -5.71 -31.61 -49.84
CA LEU A 217 -6.22 -32.87 -50.40
C LEU A 217 -6.29 -32.78 -51.93
N GLY A 218 -5.26 -33.34 -52.56
CA GLY A 218 -5.15 -33.54 -54.00
C GLY A 218 -4.20 -34.71 -54.23
N SER A 219 -4.66 -35.91 -53.88
CA SER A 219 -4.03 -37.17 -54.23
C SER A 219 -4.08 -37.35 -55.75
N TYR A 220 -2.94 -37.27 -56.43
CA TYR A 220 -2.74 -37.82 -57.78
C TYR A 220 -1.26 -38.16 -57.99
N GLY A 221 -0.98 -39.39 -58.40
CA GLY A 221 0.25 -39.75 -59.12
C GLY A 221 1.17 -40.72 -58.40
N GLY A 222 0.91 -42.02 -58.57
CA GLY A 222 1.86 -43.07 -58.20
C GLY A 222 3.08 -43.17 -59.14
N ARG A 223 4.08 -43.90 -58.66
CA ARG A 223 5.07 -44.80 -59.31
C ARG A 223 5.95 -45.32 -58.15
N ILE A 224 5.76 -46.57 -57.69
CA ILE A 224 6.47 -47.80 -58.09
C ILE A 224 7.97 -47.60 -58.38
N SER A 225 8.78 -48.27 -57.54
CA SER A 225 10.23 -48.57 -57.59
C SER A 225 11.20 -47.43 -57.84
#